data_AF-A0A2X2T033-F1
#
_entry.id   AF-A0A2X2T033-F1
#
_cell.length_a   1.000
_cell.length_b   1.000
_cell.length_c   1.000
_cell.angle_alpha   90.00
_cell.angle_beta   90.00
_cell.angle_gamma   90.00
#
_symmetry.space_group_name_H-M   'P 1'
#
loop_
_entity.id
_entity.type
_entity.pdbx_description
1 polymer ?
#
loop_
_entity_poly.entity_id
_entity_poly.type
_entity_poly.pdbx_seq_one_letter_code
_entity_poly.pdbx_strand_id
1 'polypeptide(L)'
;MFTIMTTWKSERFRLLRRMHEHGNSLEAMIASLEKSPPVRVPGTAVYMSRALNVIPFAMLHNLKHNKVLHERVVLLTLRTEDAPYVHNVKRVSIEQLSPTFWRVVASYGWRETPNVEEIFHRCGLEGLSCRMMETSFFMSHESLIIGKRPWYLRLRGKLFLALQRNALRAPDQFEIPPNRVIELGTQVEI
;
A
#
# COMPACT_ATOMS: atom_id res chain seq x y z
N MET A 1 26.10 -18.32 7.31
CA MET A 1 25.33 -17.63 6.25
C MET A 1 23.98 -18.30 5.96
N PHE A 2 23.90 -19.64 5.84
CA PHE A 2 22.66 -20.38 5.53
C PHE A 2 21.51 -20.19 6.55
N THR A 3 21.81 -20.11 7.85
CA THR A 3 20.83 -19.91 8.93
C THR A 3 20.13 -18.54 8.86
N ILE A 4 20.82 -17.51 8.38
CA ILE A 4 20.27 -16.15 8.23
C ILE A 4 19.32 -16.12 7.03
N MET A 5 19.74 -16.64 5.87
CA MET A 5 18.92 -16.67 4.67
C MET A 5 17.66 -17.54 4.83
N THR A 6 17.78 -18.69 5.50
CA THR A 6 16.63 -19.56 5.80
C THR A 6 15.66 -18.93 6.79
N THR A 7 16.16 -18.18 7.78
CA THR A 7 15.30 -17.42 8.71
C THR A 7 14.58 -16.28 8.01
N TRP A 8 15.29 -15.51 7.17
CA TRP A 8 14.69 -14.45 6.36
C TRP A 8 13.59 -14.99 5.43
N LYS A 9 13.90 -16.03 4.64
CA LYS A 9 12.95 -16.63 3.69
C LYS A 9 11.72 -17.20 4.41
N SER A 10 11.92 -17.91 5.52
CA SER A 10 10.83 -18.55 6.29
C SER A 10 9.92 -17.54 6.97
N GLU A 11 10.46 -16.56 7.71
CA GLU A 11 9.63 -15.58 8.43
C GLU A 11 8.96 -14.60 7.43
N ARG A 12 9.63 -14.23 6.33
CA ARG A 12 9.00 -13.44 5.25
C ARG A 12 7.84 -14.19 4.59
N PHE A 13 7.99 -15.50 4.35
CA PHE A 13 6.91 -16.30 3.78
C PHE A 13 5.70 -16.39 4.72
N ARG A 14 5.93 -16.53 6.03
CA ARG A 14 4.85 -16.52 7.05
C ARG A 14 4.13 -15.17 7.13
N LEU A 15 4.88 -14.08 7.06
CA LEU A 15 4.31 -12.73 7.02
C LEU A 15 3.44 -12.53 5.78
N LEU A 16 3.96 -12.87 4.60
CA LEU A 16 3.20 -12.78 3.34
C LEU A 16 1.92 -13.63 3.40
N ARG A 17 1.99 -14.84 3.96
CA ARG A 17 0.82 -15.72 4.11
C ARG A 17 -0.24 -15.10 5.02
N ARG A 18 0.12 -14.54 6.19
CA ARG A 18 -0.82 -13.84 7.07
C ARG A 18 -1.45 -12.61 6.43
N MET A 19 -0.69 -11.89 5.60
CA MET A 19 -1.23 -10.76 4.83
C MET A 19 -2.25 -11.22 3.77
N HIS A 20 -2.10 -12.42 3.20
CA HIS A 20 -3.03 -12.99 2.23
C HIS A 20 -4.24 -13.71 2.86
N GLU A 21 -4.14 -14.15 4.12
CA GLU A 21 -5.24 -14.83 4.84
C GLU A 21 -6.45 -13.90 5.12
N HIS A 22 -6.29 -12.58 4.98
CA HIS A 22 -7.38 -11.59 5.04
C HIS A 22 -7.92 -11.17 3.65
N GLY A 23 -7.68 -11.96 2.61
CA GLY A 23 -8.14 -11.73 1.25
C GLY A 23 -9.66 -11.83 1.07
N ASN A 24 -10.41 -10.90 1.67
CA ASN A 24 -11.75 -10.58 1.17
C ASN A 24 -11.57 -9.98 -0.22
N SER A 25 -12.40 -10.38 -1.19
CA SER A 25 -12.30 -9.84 -2.55
C SER A 25 -12.52 -8.33 -2.50
N LEU A 26 -11.52 -7.57 -2.97
CA LEU A 26 -11.57 -6.11 -3.06
C LEU A 26 -12.86 -5.65 -3.74
N GLU A 27 -13.26 -6.35 -4.80
CA GLU A 27 -14.48 -6.10 -5.56
C GLU A 27 -15.75 -6.25 -4.72
N ALA A 28 -15.86 -7.29 -3.89
CA ALA A 28 -17.03 -7.47 -3.04
C ALA A 28 -17.13 -6.38 -1.96
N MET A 29 -15.99 -5.96 -1.42
CA MET A 29 -15.96 -4.84 -0.47
C MET A 29 -16.38 -3.53 -1.15
N ILE A 30 -15.83 -3.23 -2.34
CA ILE A 30 -16.23 -2.04 -3.11
C ILE A 30 -17.73 -2.07 -3.41
N ALA A 31 -18.27 -3.19 -3.88
CA ALA A 31 -19.70 -3.34 -4.14
C ALA A 31 -20.54 -3.12 -2.88
N SER A 32 -20.10 -3.64 -1.73
CA SER A 32 -20.78 -3.41 -0.44
C SER A 32 -20.74 -1.95 -0.01
N LEU A 33 -19.62 -1.26 -0.21
CA LEU A 33 -19.45 0.16 0.13
C LEU A 33 -20.24 1.07 -0.80
N GLU A 34 -20.44 0.70 -2.07
CA GLU A 34 -21.32 1.43 -2.97
C GLU A 34 -22.80 1.22 -2.64
N LYS A 35 -23.18 0.00 -2.22
CA LYS A 35 -24.55 -0.30 -1.82
C LYS A 35 -24.96 0.37 -0.50
N SER A 36 -24.03 0.45 0.45
CA SER A 36 -24.24 1.04 1.77
C SER A 36 -23.10 2.01 2.10
N PRO A 37 -23.07 3.20 1.49
CA PRO A 37 -21.95 4.11 1.63
C PRO A 37 -21.85 4.67 3.06
N PRO A 38 -20.66 4.65 3.68
CA PRO A 38 -20.41 5.41 4.90
C PRO A 38 -20.39 6.91 4.58
N VAL A 39 -20.23 7.74 5.62
CA VAL A 39 -20.16 9.19 5.47
C VAL A 39 -19.06 9.56 4.47
N ARG A 40 -19.42 10.33 3.43
CA ARG A 40 -18.48 10.81 2.42
C ARG A 40 -18.01 12.22 2.77
N VAL A 41 -16.71 12.46 2.67
CA VAL A 41 -16.09 13.79 2.79
C VAL A 41 -15.56 14.25 1.43
N PRO A 42 -15.60 15.55 1.14
CA PRO A 42 -15.08 16.09 -0.11
C PRO A 42 -13.58 15.84 -0.24
N GLY A 43 -13.13 15.65 -1.48
CA GLY A 43 -11.71 15.46 -1.82
C GLY A 43 -11.38 14.05 -2.31
N THR A 44 -10.09 13.80 -2.51
CA THR A 44 -9.58 12.51 -3.03
C THR A 44 -8.70 11.82 -1.98
N ALA A 45 -8.97 10.55 -1.69
CA ALA A 45 -8.08 9.71 -0.88
C ALA A 45 -7.29 8.76 -1.77
N VAL A 46 -5.97 8.78 -1.64
CA VAL A 46 -5.07 7.83 -2.29
C VAL A 46 -4.61 6.82 -1.25
N TYR A 47 -5.01 5.57 -1.39
CA TYR A 47 -4.51 4.48 -0.56
C TYR A 47 -3.40 3.73 -1.28
N MET A 48 -2.23 3.64 -0.66
CA MET A 48 -1.12 2.86 -1.18
C MET A 48 -1.40 1.36 -0.96
N SER A 49 -1.45 0.59 -2.05
CA SER A 49 -1.57 -0.86 -2.02
C SER A 49 -0.26 -1.54 -2.38
N ARG A 50 0.01 -2.68 -1.73
CA ARG A 50 1.17 -3.54 -2.01
C ARG A 50 0.91 -4.54 -3.13
N ALA A 51 -0.36 -4.82 -3.42
CA ALA A 51 -0.77 -5.83 -4.38
C ALA A 51 -2.07 -5.42 -5.07
N LEU A 52 -2.23 -5.89 -6.30
CA LEU A 52 -3.49 -5.75 -7.04
C LEU A 52 -4.57 -6.63 -6.38
N ASN A 53 -5.81 -6.16 -6.39
CA ASN A 53 -6.98 -6.88 -5.87
C ASN A 53 -6.96 -7.18 -4.36
N VAL A 54 -6.04 -6.57 -3.60
CA VAL A 54 -5.99 -6.65 -2.14
C VAL A 54 -6.51 -5.35 -1.55
N ILE A 55 -7.30 -5.44 -0.50
CA ILE A 55 -7.80 -4.28 0.23
C ILE A 55 -6.64 -3.62 1.00
N PRO A 56 -6.35 -2.33 0.78
CA PRO A 56 -5.31 -1.65 1.55
C PRO A 56 -5.65 -1.61 3.03
N PHE A 57 -4.71 -1.99 3.89
CA PHE A 57 -4.94 -2.03 5.33
C PHE A 57 -5.30 -0.64 5.89
N ALA A 58 -4.67 0.42 5.38
CA ALA A 58 -4.97 1.80 5.75
C ALA A 58 -6.47 2.14 5.52
N MET A 59 -7.08 1.60 4.46
CA MET A 59 -8.49 1.81 4.16
C MET A 59 -9.38 1.10 5.19
N LEU A 60 -9.08 -0.16 5.52
CA LEU A 60 -9.81 -0.90 6.55
C LEU A 60 -9.74 -0.20 7.91
N HIS A 61 -8.56 0.28 8.28
CA HIS A 61 -8.36 0.96 9.55
C HIS A 61 -9.13 2.29 9.59
N ASN A 62 -9.05 3.09 8.53
CA ASN A 62 -9.81 4.33 8.40
C ASN A 62 -11.33 4.08 8.50
N LEU A 63 -11.84 3.06 7.80
CA LEU A 63 -13.26 2.69 7.87
C LEU A 63 -13.68 2.20 9.25
N LYS A 64 -12.83 1.41 9.93
CA LYS A 64 -13.11 0.87 11.26
C LYS A 64 -13.21 1.97 12.33
N HIS A 65 -12.31 2.95 12.28
CA HIS A 65 -12.18 3.96 13.34
C HIS A 65 -12.92 5.26 13.01
N ASN A 66 -12.72 5.79 11.80
CA ASN A 66 -13.30 7.08 11.41
C ASN A 66 -14.67 6.92 10.75
N LYS A 67 -14.97 5.75 10.16
CA LYS A 67 -16.23 5.48 9.45
C LYS A 67 -16.52 6.49 8.33
N VAL A 68 -15.47 6.99 7.69
CA VAL A 68 -15.53 8.02 6.66
C VAL A 68 -14.78 7.56 5.40
N LEU A 69 -15.32 7.88 4.23
CA LEU A 69 -14.65 7.73 2.93
C LEU A 69 -14.60 9.06 2.20
N HIS A 70 -13.67 9.22 1.28
CA HIS A 70 -13.63 10.41 0.42
C HIS A 70 -14.56 10.20 -0.79
N GLU A 71 -15.02 11.28 -1.43
CA GLU A 71 -15.82 11.21 -2.65
C GLU A 71 -15.13 10.41 -3.77
N ARG A 72 -13.81 10.56 -3.88
CA ARG A 72 -12.98 9.79 -4.81
C ARG A 72 -11.93 8.99 -4.05
N VAL A 73 -11.88 7.69 -4.32
CA VAL A 73 -10.92 6.77 -3.71
C VAL A 73 -10.03 6.19 -4.81
N VAL A 74 -8.72 6.41 -4.68
CA VAL A 74 -7.71 5.90 -5.60
C VAL A 74 -6.89 4.84 -4.88
N LEU A 75 -6.83 3.65 -5.46
CA LEU A 75 -5.97 2.54 -5.02
C LEU A 75 -4.70 2.59 -5.86
N LEU A 76 -3.63 3.15 -5.30
CA LEU A 76 -2.34 3.30 -6.00
C LEU A 76 -1.45 2.09 -5.68
N THR A 77 -1.05 1.35 -6.72
CA THR A 77 -0.09 0.25 -6.62
C THR A 77 1.17 0.62 -7.39
N LEU A 78 2.32 0.53 -6.72
CA LEU A 78 3.62 0.72 -7.37
C LEU A 78 4.22 -0.64 -7.70
N ARG A 79 4.48 -0.87 -8.98
CA ARG A 79 5.08 -2.10 -9.50
C ARG A 79 6.48 -1.81 -9.99
N THR A 80 7.44 -2.58 -9.48
CA THR A 80 8.80 -2.59 -10.03
C THR A 80 8.88 -3.64 -11.14
N GLU A 81 9.33 -3.23 -12.32
CA GLU A 81 9.55 -4.11 -13.47
C GLU A 81 11.02 -4.56 -13.55
N ASP A 82 11.25 -5.73 -14.14
CA ASP A 82 12.59 -6.31 -14.39
C ASP A 82 13.31 -5.64 -15.58
N ALA A 83 13.17 -4.32 -15.69
CA ALA A 83 13.83 -3.49 -16.70
C ALA A 83 14.44 -2.27 -16.01
N PRO A 84 15.57 -1.72 -16.49
CA PRO A 84 16.19 -0.55 -15.87
C PRO A 84 15.29 0.69 -15.95
N TYR A 85 14.52 0.84 -17.04
CA TYR A 85 13.59 1.95 -17.27
C TYR A 85 12.31 1.43 -17.90
N VAL A 86 11.16 2.01 -17.53
CA VAL A 86 9.86 1.71 -18.13
C VAL A 86 9.45 2.84 -19.08
N HIS A 87 8.95 2.46 -20.26
CA HIS A 87 8.52 3.42 -21.26
C HIS A 87 7.31 4.23 -20.77
N ASN A 88 7.27 5.53 -21.09
CA ASN A 88 6.28 6.49 -20.60
C ASN A 88 4.82 6.05 -20.81
N VAL A 89 4.52 5.37 -21.92
CA VAL A 89 3.17 4.91 -22.29
C VAL A 89 2.68 3.75 -21.40
N LYS A 90 3.60 2.97 -20.80
CA LYS A 90 3.26 1.85 -19.90
C LYS A 90 3.47 2.20 -18.43
N ARG A 91 3.84 3.46 -18.14
CA ARG A 91 4.22 3.89 -16.80
C ARG A 91 3.01 3.96 -15.87
N VAL A 92 1.84 4.30 -16.37
CA VAL A 92 0.61 4.40 -15.58
C VAL A 92 -0.50 3.63 -16.29
N SER A 93 -1.29 2.88 -15.53
CA SER A 93 -2.50 2.23 -15.98
C SER A 93 -3.63 2.62 -15.03
N ILE A 94 -4.70 3.16 -15.58
CA ILE A 94 -5.88 3.61 -14.83
C ILE A 94 -7.05 2.71 -15.17
N GLU A 95 -7.71 2.21 -14.15
CA GLU A 95 -8.90 1.36 -14.26
C GLU A 95 -9.96 1.86 -13.30
N GLN A 96 -11.18 2.11 -13.79
CA GLN A 96 -12.30 2.48 -12.94
C GLN A 96 -12.99 1.21 -12.43
N LEU A 97 -12.98 1.01 -11.11
CA LEU A 97 -13.60 -0.17 -10.48
C LEU A 97 -15.06 0.07 -10.11
N SER A 98 -15.42 1.31 -9.77
CA SER A 98 -16.79 1.73 -9.51
C SER A 98 -16.94 3.25 -9.77
N PRO A 99 -18.13 3.84 -9.59
CA PRO A 99 -18.31 5.29 -9.69
C PRO A 99 -17.35 6.10 -8.82
N THR A 100 -17.02 5.62 -7.60
CA THR A 100 -16.14 6.33 -6.67
C THR A 100 -14.72 5.75 -6.57
N PHE A 101 -14.53 4.49 -6.98
CA PHE A 101 -13.26 3.78 -6.85
C PHE A 101 -12.48 3.70 -8.16
N TRP A 102 -11.20 4.07 -8.06
CA TRP A 102 -10.23 4.03 -9.15
C TRP A 102 -9.03 3.19 -8.73
N ARG A 103 -8.49 2.43 -9.66
CA ARG A 103 -7.23 1.71 -9.51
C ARG A 103 -6.20 2.37 -10.41
N VAL A 104 -5.06 2.70 -9.82
CA VAL A 104 -3.92 3.24 -10.54
C VAL A 104 -2.74 2.32 -10.29
N VAL A 105 -2.16 1.81 -11.35
CA VAL A 105 -0.94 0.99 -11.31
C VAL A 105 0.17 1.79 -11.95
N ALA A 106 1.19 2.15 -11.20
CA ALA A 106 2.37 2.81 -11.73
C ALA A 106 3.55 1.83 -11.79
N SER A 107 4.12 1.69 -12.98
CA SER A 107 5.19 0.73 -13.29
C SER A 107 6.51 1.47 -13.48
N TYR A 108 7.51 1.08 -12.70
CA TYR A 108 8.84 1.71 -12.70
C TYR A 108 9.94 0.66 -12.84
N GLY A 109 11.01 1.01 -13.53
CA GLY A 109 12.20 0.19 -13.61
C GLY A 109 12.98 0.19 -12.30
N TRP A 110 13.84 -0.81 -12.10
CA TRP A 110 14.63 -0.94 -10.87
C TRP A 110 15.67 0.18 -10.66
N ARG A 111 15.98 0.99 -11.69
CA ARG A 111 16.84 2.19 -11.57
C ARG A 111 16.05 3.48 -11.41
N GLU A 112 14.72 3.44 -11.48
CA GLU A 112 13.88 4.62 -11.42
C GLU A 112 13.39 4.86 -9.99
N THR A 113 13.38 6.11 -9.57
CA THR A 113 12.75 6.51 -8.32
C THR A 113 11.31 6.93 -8.61
N PRO A 114 10.31 6.23 -8.04
CA PRO A 114 8.91 6.60 -8.23
C PRO A 114 8.57 7.93 -7.55
N ASN A 115 8.14 8.91 -8.33
CA ASN A 115 7.65 10.20 -7.84
C ASN A 115 6.13 10.28 -7.96
N VAL A 116 5.45 10.47 -6.83
CA VAL A 116 3.97 10.45 -6.78
C VAL A 116 3.35 11.63 -7.51
N GLU A 117 3.96 12.81 -7.50
CA GLU A 117 3.45 13.96 -8.25
C GLU A 117 3.48 13.72 -9.75
N GLU A 118 4.55 13.10 -10.25
CA GLU A 118 4.66 12.72 -11.66
C GLU A 118 3.58 11.71 -12.07
N ILE A 119 3.30 10.72 -11.21
CA ILE A 119 2.24 9.72 -11.44
C ILE A 119 0.90 10.43 -11.61
N PHE A 120 0.51 11.30 -10.68
CA PHE A 120 -0.79 11.97 -10.74
C PHE A 120 -0.88 13.02 -11.86
N HIS A 121 0.22 13.68 -12.21
CA HIS A 121 0.26 14.53 -13.39
C HIS A 121 -0.06 13.73 -14.66
N ARG A 122 0.53 12.54 -14.81
CA ARG A 122 0.23 11.62 -15.92
C ARG A 122 -1.20 11.08 -15.87
N CYS A 123 -1.69 10.74 -14.67
CA CYS A 123 -3.09 10.36 -14.49
C CYS A 123 -4.05 11.45 -15.00
N GLY A 124 -3.71 12.72 -14.75
CA GLY A 124 -4.48 13.87 -15.23
C GLY A 124 -4.56 13.95 -16.76
N LEU A 125 -3.49 13.58 -17.47
CA LEU A 125 -3.46 13.55 -18.93
C LEU A 125 -4.34 12.43 -19.52
N GLU A 126 -4.50 11.32 -18.80
CA GLU A 126 -5.33 10.18 -19.19
C GLU A 126 -6.80 10.27 -18.71
N GLY A 127 -7.19 11.40 -18.13
CA GLY A 127 -8.58 11.70 -17.76
C GLY A 127 -8.90 11.58 -16.26
N LEU A 128 -7.93 11.21 -15.41
CA LEU A 128 -8.09 11.21 -13.96
C LEU A 128 -7.43 12.47 -13.35
N SER A 129 -8.16 13.59 -13.38
CA SER A 129 -7.68 14.84 -12.78
C SER A 129 -7.75 14.76 -11.25
N CYS A 130 -6.58 14.63 -10.63
CA CYS A 130 -6.41 14.70 -9.17
C CYS A 130 -5.69 16.00 -8.83
N ARG A 131 -6.40 16.90 -8.11
CA ARG A 131 -5.75 18.09 -7.54
C ARG A 131 -4.95 17.65 -6.33
N MET A 132 -3.63 17.75 -6.41
CA MET A 132 -2.73 17.40 -5.31
C MET A 132 -3.12 18.12 -4.01
N MET A 133 -3.60 19.37 -4.13
CA MET A 133 -4.09 20.23 -3.04
C MET A 133 -5.21 19.61 -2.18
N GLU A 134 -6.09 18.84 -2.80
CA GLU A 134 -7.29 18.24 -2.21
C GLU A 134 -7.12 16.72 -2.01
N THR A 135 -5.91 16.21 -2.20
CA THR A 135 -5.59 14.78 -2.18
C THR A 135 -4.85 14.40 -0.89
N SER A 136 -5.41 13.46 -0.14
CA SER A 136 -4.83 12.91 1.08
C SER A 136 -4.21 11.53 0.80
N PHE A 137 -2.96 11.33 1.18
CA PHE A 137 -2.23 10.08 0.97
C PHE A 137 -2.29 9.21 2.22
N PHE A 138 -2.91 8.05 2.12
CA PHE A 138 -3.02 7.08 3.18
C PHE A 138 -2.00 5.96 2.97
N MET A 139 -1.08 5.86 3.91
CA MET A 139 -0.05 4.83 3.93
C MET A 139 -0.24 3.95 5.16
N SER A 140 -0.21 2.63 4.99
CA SER A 140 -0.20 1.70 6.12
C SER A 140 1.24 1.43 6.55
N HIS A 141 1.56 1.74 7.80
CA HIS A 141 2.82 1.33 8.42
C HIS A 141 2.60 0.05 9.24
N GLU A 142 3.18 -1.05 8.79
CA GLU A 142 3.14 -2.33 9.52
C GLU A 142 4.32 -2.37 10.52
N SER A 143 4.00 -2.14 11.79
CA SER A 143 4.96 -2.38 12.87
C SER A 143 4.85 -3.84 13.31
N LEU A 144 5.97 -4.56 13.23
CA LEU A 144 5.99 -5.98 13.53
C LEU A 144 6.36 -6.22 14.99
N ILE A 145 5.53 -6.99 15.67
CA ILE A 145 5.70 -7.34 17.08
C ILE A 145 5.88 -8.86 17.16
N ILE A 146 6.79 -9.32 18.02
CA ILE A 146 6.98 -10.77 18.23
C ILE A 146 5.88 -11.26 19.17
N GLY A 147 5.05 -12.19 18.71
CA GLY A 147 4.03 -12.83 19.55
C GLY A 147 4.61 -13.77 20.61
N LYS A 148 3.75 -14.40 21.43
CA LYS A 148 4.16 -15.40 22.43
C LYS A 148 4.67 -16.68 21.76
N ARG A 149 5.99 -16.80 21.61
CA ARG A 149 6.68 -17.99 21.06
C ARG A 149 7.72 -18.57 22.05
N PRO A 150 8.17 -19.83 21.87
CA PRO A 150 9.32 -20.40 22.59
C PRO A 150 10.61 -19.57 22.41
N TRP A 151 11.53 -19.64 23.38
CA TRP A 151 12.71 -18.76 23.47
C TRP A 151 13.59 -18.76 22.21
N TYR A 152 13.79 -19.93 21.58
CA TYR A 152 14.60 -20.08 20.36
C TYR A 152 13.95 -19.43 19.12
N LEU A 153 12.63 -19.39 19.04
CA LEU A 153 11.87 -18.71 17.98
C LEU A 153 11.84 -17.19 18.19
N ARG A 154 11.88 -16.71 19.44
CA ARG A 154 12.00 -15.27 19.74
C ARG A 154 13.34 -14.70 19.29
N LEU A 155 14.43 -15.44 19.46
CA LEU A 155 15.76 -15.03 18.94
C LEU A 155 15.74 -14.90 17.42
N ARG A 156 15.13 -15.86 16.70
CA ARG A 156 14.94 -15.77 15.24
C ARG A 156 14.06 -14.58 14.84
N GLY A 157 12.97 -14.32 15.57
CA GLY A 157 12.11 -13.16 15.36
C GLY A 157 12.81 -11.81 15.60
N LYS A 158 13.64 -11.71 16.65
CA LYS A 158 14.45 -10.51 16.93
C LYS A 158 15.49 -10.25 15.84
N LEU A 159 16.14 -11.32 15.35
CA LEU A 159 17.06 -11.22 14.22
C LEU A 159 16.34 -10.75 12.95
N PHE A 160 15.15 -11.28 12.67
CA PHE A 160 14.32 -10.83 11.54
C PHE A 160 13.92 -9.36 11.65
N LEU A 161 13.47 -8.91 12.84
CA LEU A 161 13.15 -7.50 13.09
C LEU A 161 14.37 -6.58 12.92
N ALA A 162 15.54 -6.99 13.40
CA ALA A 162 16.77 -6.22 13.23
C ALA A 162 17.17 -6.10 11.76
N LEU A 163 17.06 -7.19 10.99
CA LEU A 163 17.32 -7.18 9.54
C LEU A 163 16.30 -6.32 8.79
N GLN A 164 15.02 -6.40 9.16
CA GLN A 164 13.97 -5.63 8.51
C GLN A 164 14.05 -4.13 8.81
N ARG A 165 14.46 -3.74 10.02
CA ARG A 165 14.73 -2.33 10.36
C ARG A 165 15.87 -1.74 9.55
N ASN A 166 16.83 -2.58 9.11
CA ASN A 166 17.93 -2.19 8.23
C ASN A 166 17.59 -2.31 6.74
N ALA A 167 16.45 -2.92 6.38
CA ALA A 167 15.97 -2.89 5.01
C ALA A 167 15.34 -1.52 4.73
N LEU A 168 15.63 -0.97 3.55
CA LEU A 168 15.18 0.36 3.10
C LEU A 168 13.69 0.58 3.40
N ARG A 169 13.39 1.75 3.99
CA ARG A 169 12.03 2.22 4.29
C ARG A 169 11.33 2.61 2.99
N ALA A 170 10.11 2.11 2.80
CA ALA A 170 9.30 2.43 1.63
C ALA A 170 8.88 3.92 1.53
N PRO A 171 8.52 4.64 2.62
CA PRO A 171 8.07 6.03 2.52
C PRO A 171 9.16 7.01 2.04
N ASP A 172 10.41 6.79 2.45
CA ASP A 172 11.55 7.64 2.09
C ASP A 172 11.90 7.55 0.58
N GLN A 173 11.33 6.58 -0.15
CA GLN A 173 11.55 6.40 -1.59
C GLN A 173 10.54 7.12 -2.49
N PHE A 174 9.42 7.62 -1.97
CA PHE A 174 8.29 8.07 -2.80
C PHE A 174 8.14 9.58 -2.96
N GLU A 175 9.07 10.39 -2.42
CA GLU A 175 9.09 11.86 -2.51
C GLU A 175 7.72 12.51 -2.25
N ILE A 176 6.91 11.94 -1.34
CA ILE A 176 5.56 12.46 -1.08
C ILE A 176 5.70 13.70 -0.18
N PRO A 177 5.02 14.82 -0.49
CA PRO A 177 5.05 16.00 0.37
C PRO A 177 4.58 15.65 1.80
N PRO A 178 5.40 15.89 2.84
CA PRO A 178 5.17 15.37 4.19
C PRO A 178 3.88 15.89 4.83
N ASN A 179 3.40 17.07 4.44
CA ASN A 179 2.19 17.68 4.99
C ASN A 179 0.87 17.01 4.53
N ARG A 180 0.92 16.00 3.65
CA ARG A 180 -0.29 15.32 3.12
C ARG A 180 -0.29 13.80 3.32
N VAL A 181 0.74 13.26 3.99
CA VAL A 181 0.83 11.84 4.31
C VAL A 181 0.16 11.58 5.65
N ILE A 182 -0.88 10.75 5.62
CA ILE A 182 -1.50 10.18 6.81
C ILE A 182 -1.00 8.74 6.94
N GLU A 183 -0.09 8.53 7.88
CA GLU A 183 0.38 7.18 8.22
C GLU A 183 -0.57 6.55 9.24
N LEU A 184 -1.24 5.47 8.82
CA LEU A 184 -2.04 4.64 9.71
C LEU A 184 -1.18 3.47 10.16
N GLY A 185 -0.64 3.59 11.37
CA GLY A 185 0.23 2.60 12.01
C GLY A 185 -0.58 1.43 12.55
N THR A 186 -0.16 0.21 12.21
CA THR A 186 -0.89 -1.01 12.52
C THR A 186 0.09 -2.05 13.02
N GLN A 187 -0.28 -2.74 14.10
CA GLN A 187 0.58 -3.72 14.76
C GLN A 187 0.24 -5.10 14.24
N VAL A 188 1.22 -5.75 13.59
CA VAL A 188 1.08 -7.12 13.11
C VAL A 188 1.97 -8.00 13.98
N GLU A 189 1.37 -8.95 14.68
CA GLU A 189 2.13 -9.95 15.43
C GLU A 189 2.70 -11.00 14.46
N ILE A 190 3.98 -11.34 14.63
CA ILE A 190 4.67 -12.49 14.02
C ILE A 190 4.72 -13.62 15.04
#